data_AF-A0A6D2HN86-F1
#
_entry.id   AF-A0A6D2HN86-F1
#
_cell.length_a   1.000
_cell.length_b   1.000
_cell.length_c   1.000
_cell.angle_alpha   90.00
_cell.angle_beta   90.00
_cell.angle_gamma   90.00
#
_symmetry.space_group_name_H-M   'P 1'
#
loop_
_entity.id
_entity.type
_entity.pdbx_description
1 polymer ?
#
loop_
_entity_poly.entity_id
_entity_poly.type
_entity_poly.pdbx_seq_one_letter_code
_entity_poly.pdbx_strand_id
1 'polypeptide(L)'
;MGFRDLHRFNMALLGKQAWRILQNPQSLLSRIYKGRYHKSSTFLESVCGGGPSYGWRSIQAGKDLLKKGLQVRLGDGKVTKVWSDHWLPVVPPRVVQGNVGVGNIRDLNMHVEELWKPGIREWDEAKLVQLLAPEDVEIVKSIRLSRFANEDVFVWPYTTNTVYTVKSGYWVATHVVEDGERIEPPPGPIEVKKKIWKLQIPPKIQHFLWKTIAGAIPTAERLCSRILNIDPMCQRCCLYEETINHVLFNCQHANSIWRCAGFTQFDRSDISLEDNIRMLFQILEMQSLTEEKRFLPMWMSWMIWKSRNDFLFAHRNVHPQNDVEKGVQAVAEWFIANPSTTIQERRICVTPTSCWEPPSSGWLKCNFDSTYRSSASCMGVGWIIRDDKGQYIESGWAKLPQVDTPLQAEANGFLYVVQRI
;
A
#
# COMPACT_ATOMS: atom_id res chain seq x y z
N MET A 1 3.48 -5.59 9.03
CA MET A 1 4.59 -6.31 8.36
C MET A 1 5.02 -5.69 7.04
N GLY A 2 4.18 -4.95 6.32
CA GLY A 2 4.66 -4.11 5.21
C GLY A 2 5.28 -4.84 4.02
N PHE A 3 5.36 -6.18 4.05
CA PHE A 3 5.81 -7.00 2.93
C PHE A 3 4.91 -6.75 1.73
N ARG A 4 5.55 -6.49 0.60
CA ARG A 4 4.90 -6.24 -0.68
C ARG A 4 5.27 -7.36 -1.61
N ASP A 5 4.33 -7.72 -2.47
CA ASP A 5 4.62 -8.56 -3.62
C ASP A 5 5.67 -7.88 -4.48
N LEU A 6 6.79 -8.57 -4.71
CA LEU A 6 7.95 -7.98 -5.36
C LEU A 6 7.63 -7.60 -6.81
N HIS A 7 6.87 -8.44 -7.52
CA HIS A 7 6.50 -8.20 -8.89
C HIS A 7 5.60 -6.95 -9.00
N ARG A 8 4.50 -6.91 -8.26
CA ARG A 8 3.56 -5.77 -8.24
C ARG A 8 4.21 -4.49 -7.70
N PHE A 9 5.13 -4.61 -6.74
CA PHE A 9 5.89 -3.47 -6.24
C PHE A 9 6.86 -2.92 -7.30
N ASN A 10 7.54 -3.79 -8.03
CA ASN A 10 8.38 -3.40 -9.16
C ASN A 10 7.54 -2.76 -10.28
N MET A 11 6.36 -3.31 -10.59
CA MET A 11 5.43 -2.69 -11.54
C MET A 11 5.00 -1.29 -11.10
N ALA A 12 4.75 -1.07 -9.80
CA ALA A 12 4.45 0.26 -9.27
C ALA A 12 5.64 1.23 -9.35
N LEU A 13 6.87 0.74 -9.18
CA LEU A 13 8.08 1.55 -9.39
C LEU A 13 8.24 1.95 -10.85
N LEU A 14 7.97 1.03 -11.79
CA LEU A 14 7.99 1.30 -13.23
C LEU A 14 6.88 2.28 -13.63
N GLY A 15 5.68 2.13 -13.05
CA GLY A 15 4.57 3.06 -13.22
C GLY A 15 4.94 4.49 -12.80
N LYS A 16 5.76 4.67 -11.74
CA LYS A 16 6.28 5.99 -11.36
C LYS A 16 7.19 6.60 -12.43
N GLN A 17 7.99 5.80 -13.12
CA GLN A 17 8.82 6.30 -14.22
C GLN A 17 7.99 6.62 -15.46
N ALA A 18 7.01 5.77 -15.80
CA ALA A 18 6.04 6.04 -16.85
C ALA A 18 5.26 7.34 -16.60
N TRP A 19 4.82 7.57 -15.35
CA TRP A 19 4.18 8.82 -14.93
C TRP A 19 5.08 10.05 -15.13
N ARG A 20 6.38 9.94 -14.80
CA ARG A 20 7.33 11.04 -15.03
C ARG A 20 7.50 11.35 -16.51
N ILE A 21 7.56 10.33 -17.37
CA ILE A 21 7.67 10.51 -18.82
C ILE A 21 6.41 11.20 -19.37
N LEU A 22 5.23 10.77 -18.92
CA LEU A 22 3.94 11.35 -19.30
C LEU A 22 3.84 12.83 -18.89
N GLN A 23 4.18 13.15 -17.64
CA GLN A 23 4.04 14.52 -17.10
C GLN A 23 5.15 15.48 -17.55
N ASN A 24 6.31 14.96 -17.98
CA ASN A 24 7.47 15.77 -18.37
C ASN A 24 7.96 15.38 -19.78
N PRO A 25 7.19 15.68 -20.84
CA PRO A 25 7.53 15.28 -22.21
C PRO A 25 8.83 15.90 -22.72
N GLN A 26 9.26 17.04 -22.15
CA GLN A 26 10.49 17.74 -22.52
C GLN A 26 11.75 17.24 -21.77
N SER A 27 11.60 16.36 -20.79
CA SER A 27 12.75 15.78 -20.11
C SER A 27 13.64 15.02 -21.11
N LEU A 28 14.95 14.97 -20.83
CA LEU A 28 15.91 14.27 -21.69
C LEU A 28 15.49 12.82 -21.97
N LEU A 29 15.05 12.10 -20.92
CA LEU A 29 14.59 10.73 -21.02
C LEU A 29 13.37 10.59 -21.93
N SER A 30 12.35 11.46 -21.75
CA SER A 30 11.15 11.46 -22.58
C SER A 30 11.46 11.75 -24.05
N ARG A 31 12.35 12.70 -24.32
CA ARG A 31 12.78 13.06 -25.69
C ARG A 31 13.55 11.92 -26.36
N ILE A 32 14.44 11.25 -25.62
CA ILE A 32 15.18 10.08 -26.12
C ILE A 32 14.22 8.94 -26.46
N TYR A 33 13.27 8.61 -25.58
CA TYR A 33 12.31 7.55 -25.84
C TYR A 33 11.31 7.88 -26.95
N LYS A 34 10.86 9.14 -27.04
CA LYS A 34 10.05 9.60 -28.18
C LYS A 34 10.83 9.45 -29.49
N GLY A 35 12.06 9.95 -29.52
CA GLY A 35 12.92 9.88 -30.71
C GLY A 35 13.26 8.45 -31.12
N ARG A 36 13.42 7.52 -30.18
CA ARG A 36 13.83 6.14 -30.50
C ARG A 36 12.65 5.19 -30.76
N TYR A 37 11.59 5.28 -29.96
CA TYR A 37 10.57 4.23 -29.88
C TYR A 37 9.17 4.66 -30.32
N HIS A 38 8.84 5.95 -30.30
CA HIS A 38 7.49 6.43 -30.63
C HIS A 38 7.48 7.83 -31.26
N LYS A 39 8.15 7.98 -32.40
CA LYS A 39 8.31 9.29 -33.07
C LYS A 39 6.97 9.93 -33.46
N SER A 40 6.04 9.10 -33.95
CA SER A 40 4.77 9.54 -34.55
C SER A 40 3.55 9.36 -33.65
N SER A 41 3.73 8.92 -32.39
CA SER A 41 2.61 8.70 -31.47
C SER A 41 2.86 9.29 -30.08
N THR A 42 1.78 9.41 -29.31
CA THR A 42 1.88 9.82 -27.91
C THR A 42 2.51 8.71 -27.06
N PHE A 43 2.98 9.05 -25.86
CA PHE A 43 3.54 8.05 -24.95
C PHE A 43 2.52 6.96 -24.59
N LEU A 44 1.25 7.31 -24.38
CA LEU A 44 0.19 6.36 -24.01
C LEU A 44 -0.20 5.40 -25.15
N GLU A 45 -0.08 5.85 -26.40
CA GLU A 45 -0.34 5.07 -27.62
C GLU A 45 0.89 4.31 -28.13
N SER A 46 2.08 4.58 -27.58
CA SER A 46 3.30 3.89 -27.98
C SER A 46 3.16 2.36 -27.81
N VAL A 47 3.80 1.58 -28.68
CA VAL A 47 3.81 0.11 -28.59
C VAL A 47 5.25 -0.41 -28.54
N CYS A 48 5.40 -1.64 -28.04
CA CYS A 48 6.70 -2.30 -28.04
C CYS A 48 6.97 -2.87 -29.44
N GLY A 49 7.69 -2.13 -30.29
CA GLY A 49 8.11 -2.58 -31.61
C GLY A 49 9.24 -3.63 -31.58
N GLY A 50 9.80 -3.97 -32.73
CA GLY A 50 10.93 -4.91 -32.84
C GLY A 50 12.24 -4.37 -32.27
N GLY A 51 13.00 -5.21 -31.55
CA GLY A 51 14.29 -4.85 -30.94
C GLY A 51 14.25 -3.83 -29.79
N PRO A 52 13.30 -3.87 -28.83
CA PRO A 52 13.22 -2.89 -27.77
C PRO A 52 14.30 -3.14 -26.71
N SER A 53 14.90 -2.06 -26.18
CA SER A 53 15.80 -2.17 -25.02
C SER A 53 15.04 -2.71 -23.81
N TYR A 54 15.75 -3.34 -22.89
CA TYR A 54 15.16 -3.79 -21.62
C TYR A 54 14.48 -2.64 -20.87
N GLY A 55 15.12 -1.46 -20.83
CA GLY A 55 14.53 -0.26 -20.21
C GLY A 55 13.19 0.13 -20.83
N TRP A 56 13.09 0.13 -22.16
CA TRP A 56 11.82 0.46 -22.83
C TRP A 56 10.73 -0.58 -22.55
N ARG A 57 11.07 -1.87 -22.56
CA ARG A 57 10.12 -2.94 -22.18
C ARG A 57 9.60 -2.75 -20.76
N SER A 58 10.47 -2.41 -19.82
CA SER A 58 10.07 -2.14 -18.43
C SER A 58 9.18 -0.89 -18.31
N ILE A 59 9.47 0.17 -19.07
CA ILE A 59 8.61 1.36 -19.11
C ILE A 59 7.24 1.05 -19.71
N GLN A 60 7.16 0.22 -20.76
CA GLN A 60 5.89 -0.23 -21.33
C GLN A 60 5.05 -1.00 -20.28
N ALA A 61 5.67 -1.94 -19.56
CA ALA A 61 4.99 -2.65 -18.47
C ALA A 61 4.45 -1.69 -17.39
N GLY A 62 5.27 -0.72 -16.96
CA GLY A 62 4.82 0.32 -16.02
C GLY A 62 3.71 1.23 -16.57
N LYS A 63 3.75 1.53 -17.87
CA LYS A 63 2.73 2.31 -18.58
C LYS A 63 1.39 1.58 -18.62
N ASP A 64 1.38 0.27 -18.81
CA ASP A 64 0.15 -0.51 -18.84
C ASP A 64 -0.56 -0.49 -17.49
N LEU A 65 0.20 -0.65 -16.38
CA LEU A 65 -0.33 -0.42 -15.04
C LEU A 65 -0.85 1.02 -14.87
N LEU A 66 -0.10 2.00 -15.37
CA LEU A 66 -0.48 3.41 -15.27
C LEU A 66 -1.81 3.67 -15.98
N LYS A 67 -2.02 3.13 -17.20
CA LYS A 67 -3.26 3.31 -17.97
C LYS A 67 -4.49 2.78 -17.22
N LYS A 68 -4.35 1.67 -16.48
CA LYS A 68 -5.44 1.08 -15.67
C LYS A 68 -5.93 2.00 -14.53
N GLY A 69 -5.13 2.98 -14.11
CA GLY A 69 -5.47 3.91 -13.04
C GLY A 69 -5.45 5.39 -13.44
N LEU A 70 -5.30 5.69 -14.72
CA LEU A 70 -5.21 7.05 -15.23
C LEU A 70 -6.61 7.63 -15.43
N GLN A 71 -6.79 8.89 -15.05
CA GLN A 71 -7.99 9.66 -15.31
C GLN A 71 -7.62 10.97 -16.01
N VAL A 72 -8.52 11.51 -16.83
CA VAL A 72 -8.36 12.81 -17.46
C VAL A 72 -9.15 13.84 -16.65
N ARG A 73 -8.49 14.94 -16.28
CA ARG A 73 -9.16 16.12 -15.75
C ARG A 73 -9.37 17.09 -16.91
N LEU A 74 -10.64 17.38 -17.18
CA LEU A 74 -11.04 18.22 -18.30
C LEU A 74 -10.49 19.65 -18.18
N GLY A 75 -9.78 20.06 -19.22
CA GLY A 75 -9.56 21.42 -19.62
C GLY A 75 -10.55 21.74 -20.73
N ASP A 76 -10.06 22.07 -21.93
CA ASP A 76 -10.89 22.50 -23.07
C ASP A 76 -11.66 21.35 -23.75
N GLY A 77 -11.44 20.09 -23.38
CA GLY A 77 -12.22 18.95 -23.86
C GLY A 77 -11.98 18.60 -25.34
N LYS A 78 -11.00 19.22 -26.00
CA LYS A 78 -10.73 19.06 -27.44
C LYS A 78 -10.01 17.79 -27.81
N VAL A 79 -9.25 17.24 -26.87
CA VAL A 79 -8.42 16.05 -27.10
C VAL A 79 -9.05 14.82 -26.46
N THR A 80 -9.77 15.01 -25.37
CA THR A 80 -10.43 13.91 -24.64
C THR A 80 -11.61 13.36 -25.43
N LYS A 81 -11.61 12.04 -25.66
CA LYS A 81 -12.67 11.32 -26.35
C LYS A 81 -13.74 10.84 -25.37
N VAL A 82 -15.01 11.06 -25.72
CA VAL A 82 -16.16 10.77 -24.83
C VAL A 82 -16.20 9.30 -24.40
N TRP A 83 -15.99 8.39 -25.35
CA TRP A 83 -16.28 6.96 -25.16
C TRP A 83 -15.06 6.09 -24.83
N SER A 84 -13.84 6.62 -24.97
CA SER A 84 -12.61 5.83 -24.82
C SER A 84 -11.69 6.32 -23.71
N ASP A 85 -11.81 7.58 -23.29
CA ASP A 85 -11.00 8.14 -22.21
C ASP A 85 -11.73 8.11 -20.87
N HIS A 86 -10.97 7.97 -19.78
CA HIS A 86 -11.48 7.95 -18.41
C HIS A 86 -11.59 9.37 -17.85
N TRP A 87 -12.58 10.15 -18.27
CA TRP A 87 -12.71 11.56 -17.88
C TRP A 87 -13.77 11.83 -16.79
N LEU A 88 -14.57 10.82 -16.43
CA LEU A 88 -15.49 10.91 -15.30
C LEU A 88 -14.72 10.91 -13.98
N PRO A 89 -15.09 11.75 -12.98
CA PRO A 89 -14.47 11.83 -11.66
C PRO A 89 -14.85 10.65 -10.74
N VAL A 90 -14.69 9.41 -11.22
CA VAL A 90 -15.02 8.18 -10.50
C VAL A 90 -13.76 7.35 -10.20
N VAL A 91 -13.79 6.60 -9.09
CA VAL A 91 -12.71 5.71 -8.66
C VAL A 91 -13.29 4.31 -8.39
N PRO A 92 -12.84 3.25 -9.08
CA PRO A 92 -11.80 3.24 -10.12
C PRO A 92 -12.23 3.98 -11.41
N PRO A 93 -11.28 4.55 -12.18
CA PRO A 93 -11.57 5.18 -13.46
C PRO A 93 -12.26 4.21 -14.41
N ARG A 94 -13.30 4.68 -15.09
CA ARG A 94 -14.02 3.94 -16.14
C ARG A 94 -14.49 4.89 -17.24
N VAL A 95 -14.78 4.30 -18.39
CA VAL A 95 -15.37 5.03 -19.51
C VAL A 95 -16.84 5.33 -19.24
N VAL A 96 -17.35 6.34 -19.94
CA VAL A 96 -18.76 6.69 -19.90
C VAL A 96 -19.62 5.58 -20.51
N GLN A 97 -20.77 5.33 -19.91
CA GLN A 97 -21.78 4.41 -20.40
C GLN A 97 -22.80 5.16 -21.26
N GLY A 98 -23.09 4.62 -22.44
CA GLY A 98 -24.11 5.17 -23.33
C GLY A 98 -25.51 4.76 -22.90
N ASN A 99 -26.50 5.57 -23.28
CA ASN A 99 -27.90 5.25 -23.06
C ASN A 99 -28.31 4.01 -23.87
N VAL A 100 -28.68 2.92 -23.18
CA VAL A 100 -28.98 1.61 -23.78
C VAL A 100 -30.34 1.60 -24.52
N GLY A 101 -31.22 2.56 -24.23
CA GLY A 101 -32.58 2.64 -24.79
C GLY A 101 -32.67 3.22 -26.20
N VAL A 102 -31.58 3.80 -26.73
CA VAL A 102 -31.54 4.40 -28.07
C VAL A 102 -30.47 3.64 -28.84
N GLY A 103 -30.79 3.13 -30.04
CA GLY A 103 -29.85 2.42 -30.94
C GLY A 103 -28.75 3.32 -31.51
N ASN A 104 -28.15 4.17 -30.67
CA ASN A 104 -27.16 5.16 -31.02
C ASN A 104 -25.84 4.47 -31.36
N ILE A 105 -25.42 4.65 -32.60
CA ILE A 105 -24.06 4.36 -33.03
C ILE A 105 -23.14 5.31 -32.25
N ARG A 106 -22.26 4.75 -31.42
CA ARG A 106 -21.27 5.53 -30.68
C ARG A 106 -20.19 6.00 -31.65
N ASP A 107 -20.11 7.30 -31.89
CA ASP A 107 -18.96 7.86 -32.59
C ASP A 107 -17.75 7.87 -31.65
N LEU A 108 -16.84 6.91 -31.84
CA LEU A 108 -15.63 6.75 -31.03
C LEU A 108 -14.64 7.93 -31.16
N ASN A 109 -14.83 8.82 -32.13
CA ASN A 109 -14.01 10.01 -32.33
C ASN A 109 -14.66 11.29 -31.78
N MET A 110 -15.85 11.20 -31.18
CA MET A 110 -16.50 12.33 -30.52
C MET A 110 -15.67 12.84 -29.34
N HIS A 111 -15.43 14.14 -29.29
CA HIS A 111 -14.68 14.81 -28.22
C HIS A 111 -15.61 15.37 -27.14
N VAL A 112 -15.08 15.55 -25.92
CA VAL A 112 -15.87 16.01 -24.78
C VAL A 112 -16.38 17.44 -24.97
N GLU A 113 -15.66 18.30 -25.70
CA GLU A 113 -16.14 19.66 -26.01
C GLU A 113 -17.48 19.67 -26.76
N GLU A 114 -17.78 18.61 -27.51
CA GLU A 114 -19.02 18.50 -28.28
C GLU A 114 -20.23 18.26 -27.37
N LEU A 115 -20.03 17.92 -26.09
CA LEU A 115 -21.10 17.82 -25.09
C LEU A 115 -21.46 19.17 -24.47
N TRP A 116 -20.81 20.26 -24.91
CA TRP A 116 -21.07 21.61 -24.43
C TRP A 116 -22.05 22.35 -25.35
N LYS A 117 -22.66 23.41 -24.82
CA LYS A 117 -23.45 24.34 -25.61
C LYS A 117 -22.57 25.08 -26.61
N PRO A 118 -23.03 25.34 -27.85
CA PRO A 118 -22.25 26.09 -28.83
C PRO A 118 -21.84 27.47 -28.31
N GLY A 119 -20.54 27.78 -28.33
CA GLY A 119 -19.99 29.08 -27.95
C GLY A 119 -19.98 29.39 -26.44
N ILE A 120 -20.50 28.51 -25.59
CA ILE A 120 -20.55 28.70 -24.14
C ILE A 120 -19.98 27.45 -23.46
N ARG A 121 -19.09 27.65 -22.49
CA ARG A 121 -18.47 26.56 -21.73
C ARG A 121 -19.38 26.05 -20.61
N GLU A 122 -20.50 25.48 -21.03
CA GLU A 122 -21.54 24.88 -20.20
C GLU A 122 -22.02 23.58 -20.83
N TRP A 123 -22.39 22.60 -20.02
CA TRP A 123 -22.95 21.34 -20.50
C TRP A 123 -24.26 21.54 -21.27
N ASP A 124 -24.41 20.82 -22.39
CA ASP A 124 -25.68 20.68 -23.10
C ASP A 124 -26.48 19.53 -22.47
N GLU A 125 -27.37 19.85 -21.54
CA GLU A 125 -28.14 18.85 -20.79
C GLU A 125 -28.99 17.95 -21.69
N ALA A 126 -29.56 18.47 -22.78
CA ALA A 126 -30.36 17.69 -23.69
C ALA A 126 -29.50 16.62 -24.39
N LYS A 127 -28.30 17.03 -24.83
CA LYS A 127 -27.33 16.13 -25.46
C LYS A 127 -26.79 15.09 -24.49
N LEU A 128 -26.55 15.46 -23.23
CA LEU A 128 -26.12 14.51 -22.19
C LEU A 128 -27.18 13.42 -21.96
N VAL A 129 -28.45 13.79 -21.76
CA VAL A 129 -29.55 12.84 -21.52
C VAL A 129 -29.80 11.93 -22.73
N GLN A 130 -29.62 12.45 -23.94
CA GLN A 130 -29.76 11.67 -25.16
C GLN A 130 -28.65 10.62 -25.33
N LEU A 131 -27.40 10.96 -24.98
CA LEU A 131 -26.23 10.12 -25.29
C LEU A 131 -25.82 9.21 -24.13
N LEU A 132 -25.85 9.71 -22.90
CA LEU A 132 -25.25 9.06 -21.73
C LEU A 132 -26.29 8.33 -20.89
N ALA A 133 -25.84 7.32 -20.14
CA ALA A 133 -26.66 6.67 -19.13
C ALA A 133 -27.06 7.69 -18.04
N PRO A 134 -28.30 7.62 -17.48
CA PRO A 134 -28.77 8.60 -16.49
C PRO A 134 -27.83 8.78 -15.29
N GLU A 135 -27.19 7.70 -14.85
CA GLU A 135 -26.20 7.71 -13.77
C GLU A 135 -24.97 8.57 -14.12
N ASP A 136 -24.49 8.47 -15.35
CA ASP A 136 -23.34 9.25 -15.83
C ASP A 136 -23.70 10.71 -16.11
N VAL A 137 -24.93 11.00 -16.51
CA VAL A 137 -25.41 12.39 -16.69
C VAL A 137 -25.24 13.19 -15.41
N GLU A 138 -25.66 12.63 -14.27
CA GLU A 138 -25.56 13.33 -12.98
C GLU A 138 -24.09 13.54 -12.56
N ILE A 139 -23.23 12.56 -12.84
CA ILE A 139 -21.78 12.69 -12.59
C ILE A 139 -21.17 13.77 -13.49
N VAL A 140 -21.53 13.82 -14.78
CA VAL A 140 -21.01 14.83 -15.71
C VAL A 140 -21.45 16.23 -15.28
N LYS A 141 -22.71 16.38 -14.87
CA LYS A 141 -23.24 17.66 -14.37
C LYS A 141 -22.51 18.18 -13.13
N SER A 142 -21.94 17.30 -12.30
CA SER A 142 -21.15 17.72 -11.13
C SER A 142 -19.78 18.29 -11.49
N ILE A 143 -19.28 18.01 -12.71
CA ILE A 143 -17.99 18.53 -13.18
C ILE A 143 -18.12 20.02 -13.48
N ARG A 144 -17.39 20.84 -12.70
CA ARG A 144 -17.26 22.28 -12.93
C ARG A 144 -16.29 22.56 -14.08
N LEU A 145 -16.80 23.13 -15.17
CA LEU A 145 -16.00 23.58 -16.29
C LEU A 145 -15.36 24.95 -15.99
N SER A 146 -14.03 24.99 -15.80
CA SER A 146 -13.30 26.24 -15.57
C SER A 146 -13.11 27.02 -16.86
N ARG A 147 -13.46 28.31 -16.89
CA ARG A 147 -13.22 29.18 -18.05
C ARG A 147 -11.73 29.40 -18.36
N PHE A 148 -10.86 29.19 -17.38
CA PHE A 148 -9.42 29.42 -17.49
C PHE A 148 -8.61 28.16 -17.79
N ALA A 149 -9.23 26.97 -17.74
CA ALA A 149 -8.53 25.74 -18.03
C ALA A 149 -8.38 25.57 -19.54
N ASN A 150 -7.15 25.52 -20.04
CA ASN A 150 -6.90 25.50 -21.49
C ASN A 150 -6.62 24.10 -22.03
N GLU A 151 -6.02 23.21 -21.25
CA GLU A 151 -5.60 21.90 -21.73
C GLU A 151 -6.11 20.79 -20.81
N ASP A 152 -6.53 19.68 -21.42
CA ASP A 152 -6.86 18.45 -20.71
C ASP A 152 -5.58 17.84 -20.09
N VAL A 153 -5.66 17.41 -18.84
CA VAL A 153 -4.48 16.88 -18.12
C VAL A 153 -4.73 15.51 -17.51
N PHE A 154 -3.75 14.62 -17.63
CA PHE A 154 -3.79 13.33 -16.97
C PHE A 154 -3.52 13.46 -15.47
N VAL A 155 -4.39 12.85 -14.67
CA VAL A 155 -4.37 12.85 -13.21
C VAL A 155 -4.39 11.43 -12.66
N TRP A 156 -3.91 11.28 -11.43
CA TRP A 156 -3.93 10.01 -10.70
C TRP A 156 -4.89 10.10 -9.50
N PRO A 157 -6.13 9.60 -9.61
CA PRO A 157 -7.19 9.89 -8.65
C PRO A 157 -7.05 9.16 -7.30
N TYR A 158 -6.09 8.24 -7.18
CA TYR A 158 -5.85 7.50 -5.92
C TYR A 158 -4.98 8.26 -4.90
N THR A 159 -4.81 9.56 -5.09
CA THR A 159 -4.06 10.47 -4.21
C THR A 159 -4.72 11.84 -4.16
N THR A 160 -4.70 12.49 -3.00
CA THR A 160 -5.36 13.80 -2.78
C THR A 160 -4.80 14.92 -3.65
N ASN A 161 -3.50 14.89 -3.95
CA ASN A 161 -2.84 15.85 -4.83
C ASN A 161 -2.87 15.42 -6.31
N THR A 162 -3.58 14.35 -6.65
CA THR A 162 -3.69 13.79 -8.00
C THR A 162 -2.37 13.33 -8.65
N VAL A 163 -1.33 13.10 -7.85
CA VAL A 163 0.00 12.69 -8.31
C VAL A 163 0.28 11.23 -7.98
N TYR A 164 0.70 10.47 -8.98
CA TYR A 164 1.10 9.08 -8.80
C TYR A 164 2.18 8.92 -7.70
N THR A 165 1.94 8.00 -6.75
CA THR A 165 2.96 7.51 -5.82
C THR A 165 3.16 6.02 -6.01
N VAL A 166 4.35 5.50 -5.67
CA VAL A 166 4.58 4.05 -5.72
C VAL A 166 3.62 3.30 -4.80
N LYS A 167 3.22 3.91 -3.66
CA LYS A 167 2.23 3.35 -2.74
C LYS A 167 0.86 3.21 -3.40
N SER A 168 0.36 4.27 -4.05
CA SER A 168 -0.95 4.25 -4.73
C SER A 168 -0.93 3.36 -5.97
N GLY A 169 0.19 3.34 -6.72
CA GLY A 169 0.39 2.42 -7.84
C GLY A 169 0.38 0.96 -7.42
N TYR A 170 1.05 0.63 -6.31
CA TYR A 170 1.04 -0.72 -5.75
C TYR A 170 -0.36 -1.13 -5.29
N TRP A 171 -1.12 -0.20 -4.71
CA TRP A 171 -2.51 -0.44 -4.33
C TRP A 171 -3.36 -0.78 -5.56
N VAL A 172 -3.25 -0.02 -6.66
CA VAL A 172 -3.95 -0.32 -7.92
C VAL A 172 -3.56 -1.70 -8.45
N ALA A 173 -2.26 -2.00 -8.51
CA ALA A 173 -1.74 -3.30 -8.96
C ALA A 173 -2.20 -4.48 -8.10
N THR A 174 -2.70 -4.24 -6.88
CA THR A 174 -3.12 -5.30 -5.96
C THR A 174 -4.64 -5.41 -5.77
N HIS A 175 -5.38 -4.31 -5.93
CA HIS A 175 -6.80 -4.23 -5.58
C HIS A 175 -7.73 -3.91 -6.76
N VAL A 176 -7.21 -3.28 -7.82
CA VAL A 176 -8.01 -2.85 -8.99
C VAL A 176 -7.75 -3.77 -10.18
N VAL A 177 -6.51 -4.24 -10.31
CA VAL A 177 -6.13 -5.09 -11.42
C VAL A 177 -6.48 -6.55 -11.12
N GLU A 178 -7.53 -7.06 -11.78
CA GLU A 178 -7.91 -8.48 -11.76
C GLU A 178 -7.04 -9.29 -12.72
N ASP A 179 -5.79 -9.57 -12.34
CA ASP A 179 -4.88 -10.41 -13.16
C ASP A 179 -5.06 -11.93 -12.88
N GLY A 180 -6.18 -12.36 -12.28
CA GLY A 180 -6.47 -13.77 -11.96
C GLY A 180 -5.59 -14.41 -10.87
N GLU A 181 -4.41 -13.85 -10.59
CA GLU A 181 -3.49 -14.28 -9.54
C GLU A 181 -3.87 -13.65 -8.20
N ARG A 182 -4.72 -14.32 -7.43
CA ARG A 182 -4.95 -13.95 -6.03
C ARG A 182 -3.72 -14.36 -5.22
N ILE A 183 -2.99 -13.37 -4.68
CA ILE A 183 -1.88 -13.64 -3.76
C ILE A 183 -2.46 -14.17 -2.47
N GLU A 184 -2.30 -15.47 -2.23
CA GLU A 184 -2.69 -16.06 -0.96
C GLU A 184 -1.71 -15.64 0.14
N PRO A 185 -2.23 -15.27 1.31
CA PRO A 185 -1.36 -14.96 2.44
C PRO A 185 -0.56 -16.23 2.82
N PRO A 186 0.71 -16.07 3.25
CA PRO A 186 1.48 -17.22 3.71
C PRO A 186 0.76 -17.89 4.88
N PRO A 187 0.91 -19.22 5.05
CA PRO A 187 0.22 -19.99 6.09
C PRO A 187 0.51 -19.46 7.49
N GLY A 188 -0.37 -19.79 8.44
CA GLY A 188 -0.22 -19.45 9.85
C GLY A 188 -0.89 -18.13 10.27
N PRO A 189 -1.33 -17.99 11.54
CA PRO A 189 -2.16 -16.88 11.98
C PRO A 189 -1.45 -15.52 11.93
N ILE A 190 -2.17 -14.49 11.46
CA ILE A 190 -1.68 -13.10 11.46
C ILE A 190 -1.35 -12.62 12.88
N GLU A 191 -2.12 -13.01 13.89
CA GLU A 191 -1.91 -12.56 15.27
C GLU A 191 -0.61 -13.11 15.86
N VAL A 192 -0.30 -14.39 15.62
CA VAL A 192 0.98 -15.00 16.01
C VAL A 192 2.13 -14.27 15.32
N LYS A 193 2.03 -14.03 14.01
CA LYS A 193 3.06 -13.29 13.26
C LYS A 193 3.26 -11.87 13.81
N LYS A 194 2.19 -11.16 14.17
CA LYS A 194 2.29 -9.83 14.81
C LYS A 194 2.98 -9.91 16.17
N LYS A 195 2.68 -10.93 16.98
CA LYS A 195 3.36 -11.16 18.27
C LYS A 195 4.87 -11.37 18.09
N ILE A 196 5.29 -12.19 17.12
CA ILE A 196 6.72 -12.45 16.82
C ILE A 196 7.49 -11.13 16.61
N TRP A 197 6.95 -10.21 15.80
CA TRP A 197 7.62 -8.94 15.49
C TRP A 197 7.66 -7.93 16.65
N LYS A 198 6.85 -8.14 17.70
CA LYS A 198 6.87 -7.30 18.91
C LYS A 198 7.89 -7.77 19.95
N LEU A 199 8.43 -8.99 19.79
CA LEU A 199 9.41 -9.56 20.72
C LEU A 199 10.69 -8.73 20.76
N GLN A 200 11.23 -8.47 21.95
CA GLN A 200 12.52 -7.77 22.10
C GLN A 200 13.68 -8.77 22.03
N ILE A 201 13.88 -9.35 20.85
CA ILE A 201 14.89 -10.39 20.57
C ILE A 201 15.68 -10.02 19.30
N PRO A 202 16.83 -10.67 19.01
CA PRO A 202 17.59 -10.40 17.80
C PRO A 202 16.71 -10.49 16.54
N PRO A 203 16.78 -9.51 15.61
CA PRO A 203 15.97 -9.51 14.39
C PRO A 203 16.10 -10.80 13.56
N LYS A 204 17.27 -11.46 13.59
CA LYS A 204 17.49 -12.77 12.95
C LYS A 204 16.59 -13.87 13.50
N ILE A 205 16.33 -13.89 14.81
CA ILE A 205 15.46 -14.88 15.46
C ILE A 205 14.00 -14.53 15.20
N GLN A 206 13.61 -13.25 15.25
CA GLN A 206 12.26 -12.81 14.85
C GLN A 206 11.93 -13.26 13.42
N HIS A 207 12.85 -13.00 12.48
CA HIS A 207 12.69 -13.36 11.08
C HIS A 207 12.67 -14.88 10.89
N PHE A 208 13.49 -15.63 11.63
CA PHE A 208 13.44 -17.09 11.63
C PHE A 208 12.09 -17.62 12.11
N LEU A 209 11.60 -17.20 13.28
CA LEU A 209 10.30 -17.62 13.81
C LEU A 209 9.15 -17.23 12.86
N TRP A 210 9.23 -16.05 12.25
CA TRP A 210 8.27 -15.64 11.23
C TRP A 210 8.29 -16.57 10.01
N LYS A 211 9.47 -16.94 9.51
CA LYS A 211 9.60 -17.90 8.40
C LYS A 211 9.08 -19.29 8.78
N THR A 212 9.32 -19.73 10.03
CA THR A 212 8.81 -21.00 10.56
C THR A 212 7.29 -21.05 10.47
N ILE A 213 6.58 -20.07 11.03
CA ILE A 213 5.10 -20.07 10.99
C ILE A 213 4.55 -19.81 9.58
N ALA A 214 5.30 -19.09 8.74
CA ALA A 214 4.95 -18.81 7.34
C ALA A 214 5.26 -19.98 6.38
N GLY A 215 5.78 -21.12 6.86
CA GLY A 215 6.11 -22.26 6.00
C GLY A 215 7.27 -21.99 5.03
N ALA A 216 8.16 -21.05 5.37
CA ALA A 216 9.15 -20.48 4.47
C ALA A 216 10.61 -20.88 4.79
N ILE A 217 10.83 -21.75 5.78
CA ILE A 217 12.16 -22.34 6.02
C ILE A 217 12.37 -23.59 5.13
N PRO A 218 13.59 -23.83 4.62
CA PRO A 218 13.86 -24.88 3.65
C PRO A 218 14.08 -26.25 4.32
N THR A 219 13.00 -26.89 4.75
CA THR A 219 13.03 -28.31 5.12
C THR A 219 12.86 -29.20 3.88
N ALA A 220 13.22 -30.47 3.96
CA ALA A 220 13.15 -31.37 2.81
C ALA A 220 11.73 -31.44 2.21
N GLU A 221 10.69 -31.54 3.05
CA GLU A 221 9.28 -31.49 2.62
C GLU A 221 8.96 -30.22 1.80
N ARG A 222 9.41 -29.05 2.27
CA ARG A 222 9.19 -27.76 1.57
C ARG A 222 9.98 -27.61 0.28
N LEU A 223 11.12 -28.28 0.18
CA LEU A 223 11.91 -28.30 -1.04
C LEU A 223 11.27 -29.24 -2.08
N CYS A 224 10.81 -30.42 -1.66
CA CYS A 224 10.05 -31.34 -2.50
C CYS A 224 8.76 -30.71 -3.04
N SER A 225 8.03 -29.96 -2.20
CA SER A 225 6.82 -29.25 -2.62
C SER A 225 7.08 -28.15 -3.67
N ARG A 226 8.36 -27.81 -3.91
CA ARG A 226 8.81 -26.80 -4.89
C ARG A 226 9.61 -27.42 -6.04
N ILE A 227 9.33 -28.69 -6.36
CA ILE A 227 9.85 -29.41 -7.55
C ILE A 227 11.34 -29.78 -7.42
N LEU A 228 11.92 -29.75 -6.21
CA LEU A 228 13.25 -30.34 -6.00
C LEU A 228 13.11 -31.84 -5.74
N ASN A 229 13.79 -32.65 -6.56
CA ASN A 229 13.82 -34.09 -6.39
C ASN A 229 14.88 -34.48 -5.34
N ILE A 230 14.50 -34.44 -4.06
CA ILE A 230 15.34 -34.83 -2.93
C ILE A 230 14.61 -35.82 -2.03
N ASP A 231 15.35 -36.53 -1.18
CA ASP A 231 14.77 -37.40 -0.16
C ASP A 231 13.99 -36.54 0.87
N PRO A 232 12.67 -36.74 1.04
CA PRO A 232 11.87 -36.00 2.01
C PRO A 232 12.17 -36.40 3.47
N MET A 233 12.90 -37.49 3.71
CA MET A 233 13.17 -37.97 5.07
C MET A 233 14.14 -37.09 5.84
N CYS A 234 13.88 -36.94 7.13
CA CYS A 234 14.76 -36.24 8.05
C CYS A 234 16.08 -36.99 8.18
N GLN A 235 17.16 -36.41 7.66
CA GLN A 235 18.49 -37.05 7.64
C GLN A 235 19.12 -37.20 9.04
N ARG A 236 18.51 -36.62 10.08
CA ARG A 236 18.96 -36.78 11.47
C ARG A 236 18.42 -38.04 12.12
N CYS A 237 17.11 -38.25 12.03
CA CYS A 237 16.47 -39.41 12.67
C CYS A 237 16.25 -40.57 11.69
N CYS A 238 16.13 -40.28 10.40
CA CYS A 238 15.81 -41.22 9.32
C CYS A 238 14.49 -41.99 9.53
N LEU A 239 13.56 -41.45 10.33
CA LEU A 239 12.29 -42.11 10.69
C LEU A 239 11.05 -41.45 10.11
N TYR A 240 11.08 -40.14 9.87
CA TYR A 240 9.92 -39.36 9.45
C TYR A 240 10.32 -38.31 8.42
N GLU A 241 9.33 -37.82 7.66
CA GLU A 241 9.53 -36.69 6.75
C GLU A 241 10.02 -35.44 7.49
N GLU A 242 10.94 -34.72 6.87
CA GLU A 242 11.53 -33.49 7.38
C GLU A 242 10.55 -32.32 7.21
N THR A 243 9.50 -32.30 8.01
CA THR A 243 8.60 -31.15 8.14
C THR A 243 9.19 -30.11 9.10
N ILE A 244 8.72 -28.86 9.03
CA ILE A 244 9.10 -27.79 9.97
C ILE A 244 8.85 -28.19 11.42
N ASN A 245 7.68 -28.79 11.68
CA ASN A 245 7.31 -29.24 13.02
C ASN A 245 8.21 -30.38 13.49
N HIS A 246 8.53 -31.31 12.60
CA HIS A 246 9.44 -32.41 12.91
C HIS A 246 10.83 -31.89 13.27
N VAL A 247 11.43 -31.02 12.45
CA VAL A 247 12.78 -30.49 12.69
C VAL A 247 12.88 -29.76 14.03
N LEU A 248 11.86 -28.97 14.39
CA LEU A 248 11.93 -28.10 15.57
C LEU A 248 11.42 -28.75 16.86
N PHE A 249 10.51 -29.71 16.77
CA PHE A 249 9.84 -30.26 17.95
C PHE A 249 9.87 -31.80 17.97
N ASN A 250 9.45 -32.49 16.90
CA ASN A 250 9.22 -33.94 17.01
C ASN A 250 10.48 -34.81 16.76
N CYS A 251 11.55 -34.26 16.18
CA CYS A 251 12.78 -35.00 15.95
C CYS A 251 13.40 -35.42 17.28
N GLN A 252 13.88 -36.67 17.39
CA GLN A 252 14.52 -37.18 18.59
C GLN A 252 15.65 -36.26 19.10
N HIS A 253 16.46 -35.72 18.18
CA HIS A 253 17.52 -34.77 18.52
C HIS A 253 16.97 -33.43 19.06
N ALA A 254 15.89 -32.92 18.46
CA ALA A 254 15.24 -31.69 18.93
C ALA A 254 14.65 -31.89 20.34
N ASN A 255 13.98 -33.03 20.57
CA ASN A 255 13.46 -33.41 21.88
C ASN A 255 14.56 -33.50 22.94
N SER A 256 15.72 -34.08 22.62
CA SER A 256 16.86 -34.09 23.53
C SER A 256 17.32 -32.69 23.90
N ILE A 257 17.40 -31.76 22.93
CA ILE A 257 17.75 -30.35 23.20
C ILE A 257 16.70 -29.70 24.12
N TRP A 258 15.40 -29.86 23.84
CA TRP A 258 14.33 -29.32 24.67
C TRP A 258 14.37 -29.85 26.11
N ARG A 259 14.60 -31.15 26.30
CA ARG A 259 14.76 -31.78 27.61
C ARG A 259 15.98 -31.22 28.36
N CYS A 260 17.14 -31.15 27.70
CA CYS A 260 18.36 -30.54 28.27
C CYS A 260 18.14 -29.07 28.68
N ALA A 261 17.31 -28.32 27.94
CA ALA A 261 16.94 -26.94 28.26
C ALA A 261 15.87 -26.81 29.36
N GLY A 262 15.31 -27.93 29.85
CA GLY A 262 14.30 -27.94 30.91
C GLY A 262 12.85 -27.69 30.43
N PHE A 263 12.57 -27.91 29.14
CA PHE A 263 11.26 -27.65 28.53
C PHE A 263 10.60 -28.94 28.03
N THR A 264 10.14 -29.78 28.96
CA THR A 264 9.52 -31.08 28.66
C THR A 264 8.13 -30.98 28.02
N GLN A 265 7.48 -29.81 28.04
CA GLN A 265 6.20 -29.60 27.35
C GLN A 265 6.26 -29.83 25.83
N PHE A 266 7.46 -29.76 25.23
CA PHE A 266 7.66 -30.04 23.79
C PHE A 266 7.87 -31.54 23.49
N ASP A 267 7.96 -32.39 24.50
CA ASP A 267 8.20 -33.84 24.37
C ASP A 267 6.93 -34.64 24.06
N ARG A 268 5.96 -34.00 23.39
CA ARG A 268 4.65 -34.59 23.09
C ARG A 268 4.57 -34.84 21.59
N SER A 269 4.25 -36.07 21.21
CA SER A 269 3.88 -36.36 19.81
C SER A 269 2.56 -35.68 19.46
N ASP A 270 2.35 -35.45 18.16
CA ASP A 270 1.04 -35.07 17.59
C ASP A 270 0.55 -33.64 17.87
N ILE A 271 1.41 -32.75 18.38
CA ILE A 271 1.11 -31.31 18.48
C ILE A 271 1.38 -30.63 17.14
N SER A 272 0.46 -29.75 16.71
CA SER A 272 0.63 -28.97 15.48
C SER A 272 1.77 -27.95 15.61
N LEU A 273 2.35 -27.53 14.47
CA LEU A 273 3.35 -26.46 14.46
C LEU A 273 2.82 -25.18 15.13
N GLU A 274 1.55 -24.84 14.86
CA GLU A 274 0.95 -23.64 15.42
C GLU A 274 0.84 -23.71 16.94
N ASP A 275 0.42 -24.85 17.48
CA ASP A 275 0.28 -25.04 18.92
C ASP A 275 1.64 -25.08 19.62
N ASN A 276 2.65 -25.68 19.01
CA ASN A 276 4.03 -25.62 19.50
C ASN A 276 4.56 -24.18 19.54
N ILE A 277 4.27 -23.36 18.52
CA ILE A 277 4.64 -21.94 18.53
C ILE A 277 3.83 -21.15 19.57
N ARG A 278 2.54 -21.46 19.76
CA ARG A 278 1.71 -20.85 20.82
C ARG A 278 2.27 -21.18 22.21
N MET A 279 2.78 -22.39 22.42
CA MET A 279 3.43 -22.81 23.66
C MET A 279 4.68 -21.95 23.96
N LEU A 280 5.47 -21.57 22.96
CA LEU A 280 6.59 -20.62 23.15
C LEU A 280 6.12 -19.29 23.76
N PHE A 281 4.98 -18.77 23.29
CA PHE A 281 4.39 -17.54 23.84
C PHE A 281 3.78 -17.74 25.23
N GLN A 282 3.22 -18.91 25.52
CA GLN A 282 2.72 -19.21 26.87
C GLN A 282 3.86 -19.21 27.89
N ILE A 283 5.01 -19.82 27.55
CA ILE A 283 6.21 -19.79 28.41
C ILE A 283 6.71 -18.36 28.60
N LEU A 284 6.67 -17.54 27.55
CA LEU A 284 7.04 -16.13 27.63
C LEU A 284 6.18 -15.33 28.63
N GLU A 285 4.93 -15.75 28.84
CA GLU A 285 3.98 -15.10 29.75
C GLU A 285 4.05 -15.65 31.20
N MET A 286 4.83 -16.71 31.46
CA MET A 286 4.95 -17.34 32.79
C MET A 286 5.78 -16.47 33.76
N GLN A 287 5.11 -15.76 34.67
CA GLN A 287 5.77 -14.90 35.67
C GLN A 287 6.59 -15.66 36.72
N SER A 288 6.44 -16.98 36.81
CA SER A 288 7.24 -17.84 37.70
C SER A 288 8.68 -18.04 37.21
N LEU A 289 8.98 -17.71 35.95
CA LEU A 289 10.30 -17.87 35.34
C LEU A 289 11.04 -16.53 35.26
N THR A 290 12.38 -16.59 35.35
CA THR A 290 13.23 -15.43 35.08
C THR A 290 13.06 -14.96 33.63
N GLU A 291 13.35 -13.69 33.36
CA GLU A 291 13.24 -13.13 32.00
C GLU A 291 14.04 -13.94 30.98
N GLU A 292 15.29 -14.27 31.29
CA GLU A 292 16.12 -15.13 30.43
C GLU A 292 15.45 -16.48 30.14
N LYS A 293 14.91 -17.16 31.16
CA LYS A 293 14.21 -18.45 30.97
C LYS A 293 12.93 -18.32 30.17
N ARG A 294 12.20 -17.21 30.28
CA ARG A 294 11.00 -16.93 29.48
C ARG A 294 11.33 -16.77 27.98
N PHE A 295 12.46 -16.17 27.67
CA PHE A 295 12.90 -15.95 26.28
C PHE A 295 13.72 -17.11 25.69
N LEU A 296 14.33 -17.95 26.54
CA LEU A 296 15.17 -19.08 26.14
C LEU A 296 14.57 -19.99 25.05
N PRO A 297 13.26 -20.32 25.05
CA PRO A 297 12.68 -21.15 24.00
C PRO A 297 12.84 -20.57 22.59
N MET A 298 12.83 -19.23 22.43
CA MET A 298 13.03 -18.58 21.13
C MET A 298 14.43 -18.82 20.58
N TRP A 299 15.44 -18.83 21.46
CA TRP A 299 16.81 -19.18 21.09
C TRP A 299 16.96 -20.67 20.86
N MET A 300 16.34 -21.53 21.67
CA MET A 300 16.38 -22.98 21.46
C MET A 300 15.85 -23.37 20.09
N SER A 301 14.73 -22.80 19.64
CA SER A 301 14.23 -23.05 18.28
C SER A 301 15.26 -22.69 17.20
N TRP A 302 16.00 -21.59 17.39
CA TRP A 302 17.08 -21.20 16.48
C TRP A 302 18.31 -22.12 16.58
N MET A 303 18.66 -22.57 17.78
CA MET A 303 19.79 -23.48 18.02
C MET A 303 19.53 -24.86 17.40
N ILE A 304 18.31 -25.38 17.53
CA ILE A 304 17.89 -26.64 16.89
C ILE A 304 18.03 -26.52 15.37
N TRP A 305 17.57 -25.41 14.78
CA TRP A 305 17.74 -25.16 13.34
C TRP A 305 19.20 -25.11 12.90
N LYS A 306 20.06 -24.41 13.66
CA LYS A 306 21.51 -24.39 13.38
C LYS A 306 22.14 -25.76 13.53
N SER A 307 21.81 -26.49 14.59
CA SER A 307 22.28 -27.86 14.82
C SER A 307 21.92 -28.75 13.63
N ARG A 308 20.69 -28.69 13.12
CA ARG A 308 20.27 -29.36 11.87
C ARG A 308 21.16 -29.01 10.68
N ASN A 309 21.45 -27.73 10.46
CA ASN A 309 22.28 -27.31 9.33
C ASN A 309 23.76 -27.72 9.48
N ASP A 310 24.32 -27.64 10.69
CA ASP A 310 25.70 -28.06 10.95
C ASP A 310 25.89 -29.56 10.70
N PHE A 311 24.88 -30.37 11.04
CA PHE A 311 24.89 -31.80 10.74
C PHE A 311 24.85 -32.08 9.24
N LEU A 312 23.96 -31.40 8.51
CA LEU A 312 23.76 -31.65 7.09
C LEU A 312 24.90 -31.13 6.20
N PHE A 313 25.38 -29.92 6.46
CA PHE A 313 26.32 -29.25 5.56
C PHE A 313 27.77 -29.29 6.04
N ALA A 314 28.00 -29.52 7.33
CA ALA A 314 29.34 -29.60 7.90
C ALA A 314 29.65 -30.98 8.51
N HIS A 315 28.71 -31.94 8.45
CA HIS A 315 28.84 -33.27 9.05
C HIS A 315 29.20 -33.23 10.54
N ARG A 316 28.78 -32.18 11.25
CA ARG A 316 29.03 -31.99 12.68
C ARG A 316 27.82 -32.43 13.49
N ASN A 317 27.98 -33.52 14.25
CA ASN A 317 26.97 -33.94 15.22
C ASN A 317 27.35 -33.42 16.62
N VAL A 318 26.65 -32.39 17.08
CA VAL A 318 26.90 -31.73 18.36
C VAL A 318 26.01 -32.37 19.43
N HIS A 319 26.58 -32.65 20.60
CA HIS A 319 25.81 -33.17 21.73
C HIS A 319 24.72 -32.15 22.16
N PRO A 320 23.46 -32.56 22.39
CA PRO A 320 22.35 -31.66 22.72
C PRO A 320 22.66 -30.64 23.83
N GLN A 321 23.35 -31.08 24.89
CA GLN A 321 23.75 -30.22 26.01
C GLN A 321 24.61 -29.02 25.55
N ASN A 322 25.51 -29.21 24.59
CA ASN A 322 26.39 -28.14 24.10
C ASN A 322 25.59 -27.09 23.32
N ASP A 323 24.54 -27.49 22.59
CA ASP A 323 23.66 -26.54 21.90
C ASP A 323 22.79 -25.75 22.89
N VAL A 324 22.37 -26.38 24.00
CA VAL A 324 21.67 -25.71 25.10
C VAL A 324 22.58 -24.69 25.78
N GLU A 325 23.81 -25.06 26.15
CA GLU A 325 24.78 -24.15 26.79
C GLU A 325 25.04 -22.92 25.94
N LYS A 326 25.31 -23.10 24.64
CA LYS A 326 25.47 -21.98 23.70
C LYS A 326 24.22 -21.10 23.63
N GLY A 327 23.03 -21.68 23.72
CA GLY A 327 21.79 -20.91 23.62
C GLY A 327 21.48 -20.15 24.90
N VAL A 328 21.74 -20.74 26.08
CA VAL A 328 21.68 -20.05 27.38
C VAL A 328 22.66 -18.88 27.41
N GLN A 329 23.90 -19.11 26.98
CA GLN A 329 24.91 -18.06 26.87
C GLN A 329 24.45 -16.93 25.93
N ALA A 330 23.92 -17.27 24.75
CA ALA A 330 23.45 -16.27 23.78
C ALA A 330 22.23 -15.46 24.25
N VAL A 331 21.40 -16.00 25.15
CA VAL A 331 20.31 -15.25 25.80
C VAL A 331 20.89 -14.29 26.82
N ALA A 332 21.78 -14.77 27.70
CA ALA A 332 22.44 -13.93 28.71
C ALA A 332 23.19 -12.75 28.05
N GLU A 333 23.98 -13.02 27.00
CA GLU A 333 24.67 -11.99 26.22
C GLU A 333 23.72 -10.95 25.63
N TRP A 334 22.54 -11.37 25.17
CA TRP A 334 21.53 -10.44 24.62
C TRP A 334 21.00 -9.50 25.69
N PHE A 335 20.65 -10.01 26.87
CA PHE A 335 20.13 -9.18 27.97
C PHE A 335 21.20 -8.27 28.57
N ILE A 336 22.46 -8.72 28.63
CA ILE A 336 23.59 -7.88 29.02
C ILE A 336 23.79 -6.73 28.03
N ALA A 337 23.71 -7.01 26.72
CA ALA A 337 23.93 -6.00 25.67
C ALA A 337 22.71 -5.08 25.44
N ASN A 338 21.51 -5.51 25.82
CA ASN A 338 20.26 -4.79 25.61
C ASN A 338 19.47 -4.71 26.92
N PRO A 339 19.99 -4.00 27.94
CA PRO A 339 19.27 -3.81 29.18
C PRO A 339 17.94 -3.11 28.90
N SER A 340 16.85 -3.63 29.45
CA SER A 340 15.52 -3.06 29.30
C SER A 340 15.50 -1.60 29.77
N THR A 341 15.62 -0.64 28.84
CA THR A 341 15.34 0.78 29.09
C THR A 341 13.86 0.97 29.33
N THR A 342 13.41 0.54 30.50
CA THR A 342 12.11 0.91 31.07
C THR A 342 12.26 2.36 31.53
N ILE A 343 12.12 3.29 30.58
CA ILE A 343 11.69 4.70 30.64
C ILE A 343 12.07 5.27 29.26
N GLN A 344 11.22 5.02 28.26
CA GLN A 344 11.14 5.97 27.16
C GLN A 344 10.47 7.21 27.73
N GLU A 345 11.26 8.19 28.14
CA GLU A 345 10.81 9.57 28.19
C GLU A 345 10.16 9.86 26.84
N ARG A 346 8.83 9.92 26.83
CA ARG A 346 8.09 10.54 25.74
C ARG A 346 8.65 11.94 25.62
N ARG A 347 9.53 12.17 24.65
CA ARG A 347 9.81 13.51 24.15
C ARG A 347 8.46 14.07 23.72
N ILE A 348 7.84 14.85 24.61
CA ILE A 348 6.73 15.71 24.28
C ILE A 348 7.34 16.72 23.31
N CYS A 349 7.18 16.46 22.03
CA CYS A 349 7.47 17.44 21.00
C CYS A 349 6.42 18.53 21.17
N VAL A 350 6.78 19.61 21.87
CA VAL A 350 5.98 20.83 21.91
C VAL A 350 6.05 21.42 20.51
N THR A 351 5.09 21.08 19.66
CA THR A 351 4.86 21.82 18.42
C THR A 351 4.51 23.27 18.78
N PRO A 352 5.10 24.27 18.10
CA PRO A 352 4.77 25.67 18.39
C PRO A 352 3.30 25.92 18.08
N THR A 353 2.54 26.32 19.09
CA THR A 353 1.18 26.85 18.93
C THR A 353 1.28 28.14 18.13
N SER A 354 0.87 28.08 16.86
CA SER A 354 0.63 29.26 16.03
C SER A 354 -0.54 30.05 16.64
N CYS A 355 -0.25 31.14 17.35
CA CYS A 355 -1.27 32.09 17.79
C CYS A 355 -1.73 32.95 16.60
N TRP A 356 -3.00 33.32 16.57
CA TRP A 356 -3.56 34.20 15.53
C TRP A 356 -3.05 35.64 15.71
N GLU A 357 -2.67 36.30 14.62
CA GLU A 357 -2.22 37.70 14.59
C GLU A 357 -3.13 38.53 13.67
N PRO A 358 -3.35 39.83 13.92
CA PRO A 358 -4.07 40.72 13.00
C PRO A 358 -3.32 40.91 11.66
N PRO A 359 -4.00 41.33 10.57
CA PRO A 359 -3.35 41.67 9.31
C PRO A 359 -2.64 43.04 9.37
N SER A 360 -1.85 43.36 8.34
CA SER A 360 -1.23 44.68 8.17
C SER A 360 -2.27 45.80 8.09
N SER A 361 -1.87 47.04 8.39
CA SER A 361 -2.81 48.15 8.43
C SER A 361 -3.55 48.37 7.11
N GLY A 362 -4.86 48.60 7.20
CA GLY A 362 -5.76 48.74 6.05
C GLY A 362 -6.24 47.44 5.40
N TRP A 363 -5.86 46.27 5.93
CA TRP A 363 -6.33 44.97 5.43
C TRP A 363 -7.37 44.34 6.36
N LEU A 364 -8.28 43.57 5.76
CA LEU A 364 -9.17 42.66 6.48
C LEU A 364 -8.60 41.24 6.47
N LYS A 365 -8.72 40.52 7.59
CA LYS A 365 -8.37 39.11 7.69
C LYS A 365 -9.65 38.30 7.86
N CYS A 366 -9.94 37.47 6.87
CA CYS A 366 -11.03 36.50 6.94
C CYS A 366 -10.48 35.13 7.36
N ASN A 367 -11.00 34.59 8.44
CA ASN A 367 -10.83 33.18 8.80
C ASN A 367 -12.12 32.45 8.43
N PHE A 368 -11.99 31.34 7.72
CA PHE A 368 -13.12 30.50 7.36
C PHE A 368 -12.77 29.04 7.64
N ASP A 369 -13.80 28.21 7.82
CA ASP A 369 -13.67 26.77 7.96
C ASP A 369 -14.87 26.09 7.31
N SER A 370 -14.64 24.93 6.72
CA SER A 370 -15.66 24.21 5.97
C SER A 370 -15.91 22.82 6.56
N THR A 371 -17.16 22.54 6.86
CA THR A 371 -17.59 21.25 7.38
C THR A 371 -17.87 20.27 6.24
N TYR A 372 -17.23 19.11 6.31
CA TYR A 372 -17.48 17.99 5.41
C TYR A 372 -17.96 16.76 6.18
N ARG A 373 -19.02 16.12 5.69
CA ARG A 373 -19.47 14.82 6.16
C ARG A 373 -19.91 14.00 4.96
N SER A 374 -19.32 12.81 4.78
CA SER A 374 -19.57 11.94 3.62
C SER A 374 -21.04 11.50 3.48
N SER A 375 -21.80 11.47 4.57
CA SER A 375 -23.23 11.11 4.59
C SER A 375 -24.19 12.30 4.54
N ALA A 376 -23.68 13.54 4.52
CA ALA A 376 -24.53 14.73 4.51
C ALA A 376 -24.85 15.19 3.09
N SER A 377 -26.09 15.62 2.87
CA SER A 377 -26.57 16.17 1.59
C SER A 377 -26.12 17.62 1.32
N CYS A 378 -25.40 18.24 2.26
CA CYS A 378 -24.88 19.59 2.14
C CYS A 378 -23.60 19.74 2.96
N MET A 379 -22.75 20.68 2.56
CA MET A 379 -21.64 21.16 3.38
C MET A 379 -22.04 22.48 4.07
N GLY A 380 -21.43 22.76 5.21
CA GLY A 380 -21.53 24.06 5.88
C GLY A 380 -20.22 24.82 5.78
N VAL A 381 -20.28 26.13 5.55
CA VAL A 381 -19.12 27.02 5.67
C VAL A 381 -19.42 28.05 6.75
N GLY A 382 -18.45 28.33 7.61
CA GLY A 382 -18.49 29.43 8.59
C GLY A 382 -17.30 30.35 8.37
N TRP A 383 -17.50 31.65 8.55
CA TRP A 383 -16.42 32.64 8.44
C TRP A 383 -16.54 33.76 9.46
N ILE A 384 -15.41 34.39 9.74
CA ILE A 384 -15.28 35.59 10.58
C ILE A 384 -14.24 36.52 9.95
N ILE A 385 -14.59 37.79 9.86
CA ILE A 385 -13.78 38.86 9.31
C ILE A 385 -13.38 39.78 10.46
N ARG A 386 -12.09 40.08 10.54
CA ARG A 386 -11.52 41.03 11.50
C ARG A 386 -10.66 42.07 10.78
N ASP A 387 -10.60 43.27 11.33
CA ASP A 387 -9.75 44.35 10.83
C ASP A 387 -8.27 44.21 11.26
N ASP A 388 -7.46 45.20 10.89
CA ASP A 388 -6.04 45.34 11.23
C ASP A 388 -5.78 45.57 12.74
N LYS A 389 -6.81 45.88 13.52
CA LYS A 389 -6.76 45.94 14.99
C LYS A 389 -7.25 44.64 15.63
N GLY A 390 -7.63 43.66 14.83
CA GLY A 390 -8.23 42.40 15.28
C GLY A 390 -9.66 42.56 15.81
N GLN A 391 -10.31 43.69 15.56
CA GLN A 391 -11.70 43.90 15.91
C GLN A 391 -12.61 43.13 14.96
N TYR A 392 -13.68 42.58 15.53
CA TYR A 392 -14.72 41.89 14.78
C TYR A 392 -15.42 42.87 13.82
N ILE A 393 -15.56 42.46 12.56
CA ILE A 393 -16.32 43.19 11.54
C ILE A 393 -17.62 42.45 11.24
N GLU A 394 -17.52 41.20 10.78
CA GLU A 394 -18.67 40.37 10.41
C GLU A 394 -18.35 38.89 10.62
N SER A 395 -19.37 38.09 10.88
CA SER A 395 -19.30 36.63 10.79
C SER A 395 -20.59 36.10 10.19
N GLY A 396 -20.50 34.91 9.61
CA GLY A 396 -21.65 34.27 9.00
C GLY A 396 -21.42 32.78 8.82
N TRP A 397 -22.48 32.14 8.36
CA TRP A 397 -22.43 30.76 7.91
C TRP A 397 -23.39 30.55 6.75
N ALA A 398 -23.11 29.54 5.92
CA ALA A 398 -23.97 29.16 4.81
C ALA A 398 -23.97 27.64 4.61
N LYS A 399 -25.06 27.13 4.04
CA LYS A 399 -25.13 25.77 3.50
C LYS A 399 -24.89 25.81 2.01
N LEU A 400 -23.95 24.99 1.54
CA LEU A 400 -23.64 24.82 0.12
C LEU A 400 -23.97 23.38 -0.32
N PRO A 401 -24.13 23.15 -1.63
CA PRO A 401 -24.36 21.80 -2.17
C PRO A 401 -23.31 20.81 -1.68
N GLN A 402 -23.68 19.53 -1.64
CA GLN A 402 -22.77 18.44 -1.27
C GLN A 402 -21.49 18.45 -2.11
N VAL A 403 -20.40 18.06 -1.48
CA VAL A 403 -19.09 17.88 -2.11
C VAL A 403 -18.56 16.49 -1.76
N ASP A 404 -17.62 15.99 -2.56
CA ASP A 404 -17.14 14.61 -2.43
C ASP A 404 -15.94 14.49 -1.49
N THR A 405 -15.22 15.58 -1.24
CA THR A 405 -14.00 15.58 -0.42
C THR A 405 -13.93 16.76 0.56
N PRO A 406 -13.23 16.60 1.70
CA PRO A 406 -12.96 17.70 2.62
C PRO A 406 -12.27 18.90 1.93
N LEU A 407 -11.32 18.64 1.03
CA LEU A 407 -10.59 19.70 0.33
C LEU A 407 -11.49 20.49 -0.63
N GLN A 408 -12.42 19.82 -1.29
CA GLN A 408 -13.42 20.48 -2.13
C GLN A 408 -14.38 21.33 -1.29
N ALA A 409 -14.71 20.87 -0.07
CA ALA A 409 -15.45 21.67 0.91
C ALA A 409 -14.69 22.97 1.21
N GLU A 410 -13.41 22.88 1.56
CA GLU A 410 -12.60 24.08 1.84
C GLU A 410 -12.51 25.04 0.65
N ALA A 411 -12.29 24.52 -0.56
CA ALA A 411 -12.21 25.35 -1.75
C ALA A 411 -13.53 26.05 -2.08
N ASN A 412 -14.66 25.35 -1.95
CA ASN A 412 -15.99 25.93 -2.17
C ASN A 412 -16.36 26.92 -1.06
N GLY A 413 -16.00 26.62 0.19
CA GLY A 413 -16.17 27.53 1.32
C GLY A 413 -15.40 28.83 1.11
N PHE A 414 -14.11 28.73 0.73
CA PHE A 414 -13.29 29.87 0.36
C PHE A 414 -13.92 30.69 -0.77
N LEU A 415 -14.29 30.04 -1.88
CA LEU A 415 -14.89 30.70 -3.03
C LEU A 415 -16.17 31.45 -2.66
N TYR A 416 -17.03 30.83 -1.86
CA TYR A 416 -18.28 31.44 -1.39
C TYR A 416 -18.03 32.67 -0.54
N VAL A 417 -17.08 32.58 0.41
CA VAL A 417 -16.72 33.70 1.31
C VAL A 417 -16.14 34.86 0.51
N VAL A 418 -15.22 34.58 -0.43
CA VAL A 418 -14.60 35.61 -1.28
C VAL A 418 -15.60 36.27 -2.24
N GLN A 419 -16.65 35.57 -2.67
CA GLN A 419 -17.69 36.16 -3.52
C GLN A 419 -18.68 37.05 -2.73
N ARG A 420 -18.66 36.96 -1.40
CA ARG A 420 -19.61 37.64 -0.51
C ARG A 420 -19.01 38.88 0.16
N ILE A 421 -17.70 38.88 0.35
CA ILE A 421 -16.88 40.04 0.74
C ILE A 421 -16.62 40.88 -0.51
#